data_AF-A0AAD7BFN2-F1
#
_entry.id   AF-A0AAD7BFN2-F1
#
_cell.length_a   1.000
_cell.length_b   1.000
_cell.length_c   1.000
_cell.angle_alpha   90.00
_cell.angle_beta   90.00
_cell.angle_gamma   90.00
#
_symmetry.space_group_name_H-M   'P 1'
#
loop_
_entity.id
_entity.type
_entity.pdbx_description
1 polymer ?
#
loop_
_entity_poly.entity_id
_entity_poly.type
_entity_poly.pdbx_seq_one_letter_code
_entity_poly.pdbx_strand_id
1 'polypeptide(L)'
;RNALQLDERRIATHLKTIFDSRYAEGLVLVLKGESAQCFLDVIQDTLNRGLLVDPEQSRKARRIIRKLSEASETLPSSLFVTGVSTRDPHPLFAGGYGDIYRAEY
;
A
#
# COMPACT_ATOMS: atom_id res chain seq x y z
N ARG A 1 -11.39 23.60 -0.17
CA ARG A 1 -10.23 22.96 0.52
C ARG A 1 -10.64 22.30 1.84
N ASN A 2 -11.49 22.91 2.67
CA ASN A 2 -11.90 22.32 3.96
C ASN A 2 -12.69 20.99 3.85
N ALA A 3 -13.53 20.81 2.82
CA ALA A 3 -14.28 19.57 2.64
C ALA A 3 -13.39 18.35 2.40
N LEU A 4 -12.36 18.48 1.55
CA LEU A 4 -11.43 17.38 1.23
C LEU A 4 -10.64 16.93 2.47
N GLN A 5 -10.14 17.88 3.27
CA GLN A 5 -9.43 17.54 4.51
C GLN A 5 -10.34 16.87 5.55
N LEU A 6 -11.62 17.21 5.56
CA LEU A 6 -12.60 16.55 6.43
C LEU A 6 -12.80 15.10 6.01
N ASP A 7 -12.91 14.84 4.71
CA ASP A 7 -13.07 13.50 4.18
C ASP A 7 -11.83 12.63 4.41
N GLU A 8 -10.62 13.18 4.23
CA GLU A 8 -9.37 12.49 4.55
C GLU A 8 -9.32 12.06 6.03
N ARG A 9 -9.75 12.93 6.95
CA ARG A 9 -9.83 12.61 8.38
C ARG A 9 -10.88 11.55 8.70
N ARG A 10 -12.01 11.56 7.98
CA ARG A 10 -13.06 10.53 8.12
C ARG A 10 -12.57 9.18 7.65
N ILE A 11 -11.89 9.13 6.50
CA ILE A 11 -11.26 7.91 5.99
C ILE A 11 -10.26 7.36 7.02
N ALA A 12 -9.37 8.21 7.53
CA ALA A 12 -8.41 7.80 8.56
C ALA A 12 -9.12 7.27 9.83
N THR A 13 -10.22 7.88 10.25
CA THR A 13 -11.02 7.42 11.39
C THR A 13 -11.63 6.04 11.12
N HIS A 14 -12.21 5.82 9.94
CA HIS A 14 -12.77 4.51 9.58
C HIS A 14 -11.70 3.43 9.50
N LEU A 15 -10.53 3.73 8.94
CA LEU A 15 -9.41 2.80 8.92
C LEU A 15 -8.99 2.38 10.34
N LYS A 16 -8.91 3.33 11.28
CA LYS A 16 -8.61 3.01 12.69
C LYS A 16 -9.63 2.04 13.29
N THR A 17 -10.92 2.29 13.06
CA THR A 17 -11.97 1.38 13.55
C THR A 17 -11.87 -0.02 12.94
N ILE A 18 -11.46 -0.13 11.67
CA ILE A 18 -11.22 -1.41 11.02
C ILE A 18 -10.02 -2.12 11.66
N PHE A 19 -8.93 -1.40 11.90
CA PHE A 19 -7.68 -1.95 12.44
C PHE A 19 -7.81 -2.42 13.90
N ASP A 20 -8.74 -1.84 14.66
CA ASP A 20 -9.03 -2.23 16.04
C ASP A 20 -10.05 -3.37 16.15
N SER A 21 -10.73 -3.73 15.05
CA SER A 21 -11.73 -4.78 15.03
C SER A 21 -11.21 -6.04 14.33
N ARG A 22 -11.06 -7.13 15.08
CA ARG A 22 -10.68 -8.45 14.51
C ARG A 22 -11.68 -8.95 13.45
N TYR A 23 -12.96 -8.65 13.62
CA TYR A 23 -13.98 -9.02 12.63
C TYR A 23 -13.78 -8.25 11.31
N ALA A 24 -13.59 -6.94 11.40
CA ALA A 24 -13.37 -6.11 10.21
C ALA A 24 -12.04 -6.45 9.52
N GLU A 25 -10.98 -6.75 10.29
CA GLU A 25 -9.72 -7.25 9.74
C GLU A 25 -9.94 -8.54 8.93
N GLY A 26 -10.73 -9.49 9.42
CA GLY A 26 -11.07 -10.71 8.69
C GLY A 26 -11.78 -10.44 7.36
N LEU A 27 -12.70 -9.47 7.32
CA LEU A 27 -13.40 -9.07 6.09
C LEU A 27 -12.46 -8.38 5.08
N VAL A 28 -11.50 -7.59 5.56
CA VAL A 28 -10.49 -6.98 4.70
C VAL A 28 -9.62 -8.04 4.03
N LEU A 29 -9.22 -9.07 4.77
CA LEU A 29 -8.31 -10.10 4.27
C LEU A 29 -8.92 -11.03 3.21
N VAL A 30 -10.24 -10.99 3.02
CA VAL A 30 -10.91 -11.73 1.94
C VAL A 30 -11.17 -10.89 0.68
N LEU A 31 -10.78 -9.61 0.69
CA LEU A 31 -10.85 -8.76 -0.50
C LEU A 31 -9.94 -9.30 -1.60
N LYS A 32 -10.36 -9.15 -2.85
CA LYS A 32 -9.62 -9.59 -4.05
C LYS A 32 -9.72 -8.57 -5.17
N GLY A 33 -8.81 -8.69 -6.14
CA GLY A 33 -8.79 -7.88 -7.36
C GLY A 33 -8.77 -6.38 -7.05
N GLU A 34 -9.60 -5.63 -7.76
CA GLU A 34 -9.68 -4.17 -7.64
C GLU A 34 -10.00 -3.70 -6.22
N SER A 35 -10.86 -4.41 -5.48
CA SER A 35 -11.20 -4.02 -4.11
C SER A 35 -10.01 -4.17 -3.16
N ALA A 36 -9.19 -5.21 -3.32
CA ALA A 36 -7.97 -5.36 -2.54
C ALA A 36 -6.96 -4.26 -2.88
N GLN A 37 -6.77 -3.98 -4.17
CA GLN A 37 -5.87 -2.94 -4.64
C GLN A 37 -6.28 -1.55 -4.10
N CYS A 38 -7.54 -1.19 -4.26
CA CYS A 38 -8.08 0.08 -3.78
C CYS A 38 -7.90 0.24 -2.26
N PHE A 39 -8.15 -0.83 -1.50
CA PHE A 39 -7.97 -0.79 -0.05
C PHE A 39 -6.49 -0.64 0.35
N LEU A 40 -5.58 -1.37 -0.30
CA LEU A 40 -4.13 -1.23 -0.11
C LEU A 40 -3.66 0.20 -0.38
N ASP A 41 -4.12 0.77 -1.49
CA ASP A 41 -3.75 2.14 -1.91
C ASP A 41 -4.24 3.18 -0.92
N VAL A 42 -5.48 3.05 -0.44
CA VAL A 42 -6.05 3.95 0.57
C VAL A 42 -5.27 3.90 1.88
N ILE A 43 -4.90 2.71 2.37
CA ILE A 43 -4.08 2.62 3.60
C ILE A 43 -2.71 3.25 3.38
N GLN A 44 -2.06 2.94 2.26
CA GLN A 44 -0.73 3.42 1.97
C GLN A 44 -0.71 4.94 1.78
N ASP A 45 -1.70 5.53 1.11
CA ASP A 45 -1.86 6.99 1.00
C ASP A 45 -2.10 7.63 2.37
N THR A 46 -2.92 7.01 3.21
CA THR A 46 -3.17 7.48 4.59
C THR A 46 -1.88 7.48 5.43
N LEU A 47 -1.00 6.48 5.25
CA LEU A 47 0.33 6.43 5.87
C LEU A 47 1.26 7.50 5.31
N ASN A 48 1.34 7.64 3.99
CA ASN A 48 2.23 8.59 3.31
C ASN A 48 1.90 10.04 3.69
N ARG A 49 0.62 10.34 3.88
CA ARG A 49 0.13 11.66 4.32
C ARG A 49 0.22 11.90 5.82
N GLY A 50 0.68 10.92 6.60
CA GLY A 50 0.83 11.05 8.05
C GLY A 50 -0.50 11.17 8.81
N LEU A 51 -1.61 10.66 8.26
CA LEU A 51 -2.93 10.76 8.90
C LEU A 51 -3.09 9.73 10.05
N LEU A 52 -2.24 8.70 10.09
CA LEU A 52 -2.13 7.73 11.19
C LEU A 52 -0.99 8.12 12.16
N VAL A 53 -1.20 9.21 12.88
CA VAL A 53 -0.18 9.81 13.78
C VAL A 53 0.23 8.88 14.94
N ASP A 54 -0.67 8.00 15.39
CA ASP A 54 -0.36 7.03 16.44
C ASP A 54 0.55 5.90 15.91
N PRO A 55 1.73 5.67 16.52
CA PRO A 55 2.66 4.63 16.10
C PRO A 55 2.04 3.22 16.06
N GLU A 56 1.16 2.89 17.00
CA GLU A 56 0.51 1.58 17.04
C GLU A 56 -0.50 1.42 15.89
N GLN A 57 -1.30 2.45 15.58
CA GLN A 57 -2.14 2.46 14.38
C GLN A 57 -1.32 2.32 13.10
N SER A 58 -0.21 3.05 12.97
CA SER A 58 0.70 2.93 11.83
C SER A 58 1.26 1.51 11.69
N ARG A 59 1.63 0.87 12.80
CA ARG A 59 2.11 -0.51 12.81
C ARG A 59 1.02 -1.51 12.40
N LYS A 60 -0.22 -1.34 12.90
CA LYS A 60 -1.37 -2.17 12.50
C LYS A 60 -1.69 -2.02 11.01
N ALA A 61 -1.68 -0.79 10.49
CA ALA A 61 -1.87 -0.51 9.07
C ALA A 61 -0.84 -1.25 8.20
N ARG A 62 0.46 -1.16 8.54
CA ARG A 62 1.53 -1.89 7.83
C ARG A 62 1.35 -3.41 7.91
N ARG A 63 0.90 -3.93 9.05
CA ARG A 63 0.59 -5.36 9.21
C ARG A 63 -0.55 -5.80 8.29
N ILE A 64 -1.60 -4.98 8.16
CA ILE A 64 -2.74 -5.28 7.29
C ILE A 64 -2.31 -5.19 5.82
N ILE A 65 -1.53 -4.18 5.43
CA ILE A 65 -0.94 -4.10 4.09
C ILE A 65 -0.22 -5.41 3.76
N ARG A 66 0.70 -5.83 4.64
CA ARG A 66 1.46 -7.07 4.41
C ARG A 66 0.54 -8.29 4.22
N LYS A 67 -0.39 -8.50 5.15
CA LYS A 67 -1.29 -9.66 5.10
C LYS A 67 -2.22 -9.66 3.89
N LEU A 68 -2.79 -8.50 3.55
CA LEU A 68 -3.66 -8.37 2.40
C LEU A 68 -2.87 -8.59 1.13
N SER A 69 -1.67 -7.99 1.01
CA SER A 69 -0.78 -8.23 -0.12
C SER A 69 -0.39 -9.70 -0.29
N GLU A 70 -0.11 -10.41 0.80
CA GLU A 70 0.14 -11.86 0.78
C GLU A 70 -1.11 -12.63 0.30
N ALA A 71 -2.31 -12.25 0.73
CA ALA A 71 -3.54 -12.95 0.42
C ALA A 71 -4.10 -12.66 -0.99
N SER A 72 -3.87 -11.45 -1.50
CA SER A 72 -4.38 -11.00 -2.80
C SER A 72 -3.32 -11.00 -3.91
N GLU A 73 -2.06 -11.31 -3.59
CA GLU A 73 -0.91 -11.26 -4.51
C GLU A 73 -0.74 -9.88 -5.17
N THR A 74 -1.10 -8.80 -4.46
CA THR A 74 -1.02 -7.41 -4.97
C THR A 74 -0.30 -6.50 -3.99
N LEU A 75 0.43 -5.50 -4.49
CA LEU A 75 1.10 -4.50 -3.68
C LEU A 75 0.43 -3.13 -3.85
N PRO A 76 0.51 -2.22 -2.86
CA PRO A 76 0.09 -0.85 -3.05
C PRO A 76 0.74 -0.22 -4.29
N SER A 77 -0.05 0.44 -5.12
CA SER A 77 0.34 1.06 -6.39
C SER A 77 1.50 2.04 -6.21
N SER A 78 1.55 2.74 -5.07
CA SER A 78 2.63 3.70 -4.77
C SER A 78 4.00 3.06 -4.53
N LEU A 79 4.09 1.73 -4.41
CA LEU A 79 5.37 1.02 -4.31
C LEU A 79 5.97 0.71 -5.68
N PHE A 80 5.18 0.79 -6.76
CA PHE A 80 5.69 0.62 -8.11
C PHE A 80 6.36 1.91 -8.56
N VAL A 81 7.61 1.78 -9.00
CA VAL A 81 8.36 2.91 -9.53
C VAL A 81 7.77 3.30 -10.88
N THR A 82 7.39 4.56 -11.03
CA THR A 82 6.87 5.13 -12.28
C THR A 82 7.86 6.09 -12.90
N GLY A 83 7.77 6.31 -14.21
CA GLY A 83 8.61 7.28 -14.93
C GLY A 83 10.01 6.76 -15.26
N VAL A 84 10.32 5.52 -14.89
CA VAL A 84 11.61 4.89 -15.24
C VAL A 84 11.46 4.14 -16.55
N SER A 85 12.36 4.45 -17.49
CA SER A 85 12.47 3.75 -18.76
C SER A 85 13.71 2.88 -18.76
N THR A 86 13.57 1.60 -19.11
CA THR A 86 14.72 0.72 -19.30
C THR A 86 15.49 1.17 -20.54
N ARG A 87 16.78 1.42 -20.38
CA ARG A 87 17.64 1.88 -21.47
C ARG A 87 18.04 0.75 -22.40
N ASP A 88 18.27 -0.41 -21.79
CA ASP A 88 18.73 -1.63 -22.45
C ASP A 88 17.75 -2.78 -22.15
N PRO A 89 17.42 -3.63 -23.13
CA PRO A 89 16.50 -4.75 -22.93
C PRO A 89 17.11 -5.92 -22.16
N HIS A 90 18.43 -5.90 -21.92
CA HIS A 90 19.16 -6.95 -21.21
C HIS A 90 19.78 -6.41 -19.92
N PRO A 91 19.91 -7.24 -18.88
CA PRO A 91 20.56 -6.83 -17.65
C PRO A 91 22.05 -6.61 -17.87
N LEU A 92 22.60 -5.58 -17.22
CA LEU A 92 24.04 -5.33 -17.14
C LEU A 92 24.75 -6.44 -16.35
N PHE A 93 24.05 -7.01 -15.37
CA PHE A 93 24.54 -8.11 -14.55
C PHE A 93 23.37 -8.99 -14.14
N ALA A 94 23.50 -10.30 -14.34
CA ALA A 94 22.54 -11.29 -13.89
C ALA A 94 23.18 -12.15 -12.80
N GLY A 95 22.65 -12.09 -11.58
CA GLY A 95 23.09 -12.88 -10.43
C GLY A 95 22.07 -13.95 -10.04
N GLY A 96 22.39 -14.75 -9.02
CA GLY A 96 21.48 -15.81 -8.55
C GLY A 96 20.21 -15.33 -7.82
N TYR A 97 20.16 -14.07 -7.41
CA TYR A 97 19.04 -13.48 -6.64
C TYR A 97 18.28 -12.39 -7.41
N GLY A 98 18.78 -11.98 -8.57
CA GLY A 98 18.17 -10.92 -9.35
C GLY A 98 19.10 -10.34 -10.40
N ASP A 99 18.48 -9.56 -11.27
CA ASP A 99 19.09 -8.94 -12.44
C ASP A 99 19.19 -7.42 -12.25
N ILE A 100 20.31 -6.85 -12.68
CA ILE A 100 20.58 -5.40 -12.60
C ILE A 100 20.41 -4.81 -14.00
N TYR A 101 19.46 -3.89 -14.15
CA TYR A 101 19.19 -3.19 -15.41
C TYR A 101 19.69 -1.74 -15.35
N ARG A 102 20.07 -1.20 -16.52
CA ARG A 102 20.30 0.23 -16.68
C ARG A 102 18.99 0.93 -17.00
N ALA A 103 18.72 2.02 -16.28
CA ALA A 103 17.50 2.80 -16.49
C ALA A 103 17.77 4.30 -16.40
N GLU A 104 16.82 5.07 -16.93
CA GLU A 104 16.79 6.54 -16.88
C GLU A 104 15.43 7.01 -16.33
N TYR A 105 15.41 8.21 -15.74
CA TYR A 105 14.26 8.87 -15.13
C TYR A 105 13.92 10.14 -15.89
#